data_AF-A0A7V2UHK7-F1
#
_entry.id   AF-A0A7V2UHK7-F1
#
_cell.length_a   1.000
_cell.length_b   1.000
_cell.length_c   1.000
_cell.angle_alpha   90.00
_cell.angle_beta   90.00
_cell.angle_gamma   90.00
#
_symmetry.space_group_name_H-M   'P 1'
#
loop_
_entity.id
_entity.type
_entity.pdbx_description
1 polymer ?
#
loop_
_entity_poly.entity_id
_entity_poly.type
_entity_poly.pdbx_seq_one_letter_code
_entity_poly.pdbx_strand_id
1 'polypeptide(L)'
;EFPFLEAPSRRAITDGYQLLQELGAVDEANELTKLGGELAKLPLDPRVGRMILEARERQALDEVLVIASALSVQDVRERPMEAQAQADQAHVKFDDEKSEFTSYLKLWQWLETSRGGKPKDGHAEHKLSNRQYEALLRQNYISVRRVREWRDIHSQLHTVVAEHGWKLNTLPATYEQLHLSMLSGLLGNIGCKHETEDVYVGARGIKFHRHPGAHLSKKPGRWIVCAELVETARLFGRGIAAIEPQWLEQVGAHLLKKQMLDPHWEKKAAEVVALERATLYGLVIYNQRRVNYGRVDPAGAREIFIREALVGALHDDTWPAESVSRLPFLGANRKLIAQVQELEHKSRRQDVLVDDELIYAFYDSQLPADICSGRELERWYRHTVREQPQLLRLTREELMRHEAAGITTQAFPKVIKLGGVDCAATYLHEPGDPKDGLTVTVPLFVLNQVQEDRCEWLVPGMLKDKIQALLKSLPQKPRARLVPLPESAEKLAALLSTPERWAQGALTDALLTEVR
;
A
#
# COMPACT_ATOMS: atom_id res chain seq x y z
N GLU A 1 21.86 -10.59 22.46
CA GLU A 1 23.09 -11.09 21.82
C GLU A 1 23.23 -12.56 22.12
N PHE A 2 23.46 -13.40 21.11
CA PHE A 2 23.72 -14.83 21.30
C PHE A 2 25.23 -15.08 21.32
N PRO A 3 25.78 -15.81 22.30
CA PRO A 3 27.23 -16.01 22.45
C PRO A 3 27.74 -17.09 21.49
N PHE A 4 27.83 -16.78 20.21
CA PHE A 4 28.44 -17.66 19.22
C PHE A 4 29.94 -17.84 19.50
N LEU A 5 30.46 -19.06 19.33
CA LEU A 5 31.91 -19.30 19.34
C LEU A 5 32.60 -18.56 18.19
N GLU A 6 31.99 -18.62 17.00
CA GLU A 6 32.34 -17.81 15.84
C GLU A 6 31.05 -17.21 15.28
N ALA A 7 30.91 -15.89 15.34
CA ALA A 7 29.69 -15.23 14.95
C ALA A 7 29.50 -15.25 13.42
N PRO A 8 28.31 -15.59 12.92
CA PRO A 8 28.04 -15.49 11.50
C PRO A 8 28.13 -14.03 11.03
N SER A 9 28.39 -13.83 9.74
CA SER A 9 28.42 -12.50 9.16
C SER A 9 27.09 -11.77 9.40
N ARG A 10 27.15 -10.44 9.61
CA ARG A 10 25.93 -9.62 9.78
C ARG A 10 24.94 -9.82 8.62
N ARG A 11 25.46 -9.97 7.39
CA ARG A 11 24.64 -10.23 6.20
C ARG A 11 23.87 -11.54 6.33
N ALA A 12 24.51 -12.64 6.74
CA ALA A 12 23.84 -13.92 6.92
C ALA A 12 22.74 -13.86 7.99
N ILE A 13 22.97 -13.11 9.08
CA ILE A 13 21.95 -12.87 10.11
C ILE A 13 20.76 -12.11 9.51
N THR A 14 21.03 -11.00 8.81
CA THR A 14 19.99 -10.19 8.16
C THR A 14 19.19 -10.99 7.13
N ASP A 15 19.86 -11.79 6.29
CA ASP A 15 19.21 -12.63 5.28
C ASP A 15 18.34 -13.70 5.94
N GLY A 16 18.78 -14.27 7.07
CA GLY A 16 17.99 -15.18 7.89
C GLY A 16 16.72 -14.54 8.45
N TYR A 17 16.80 -13.34 9.03
CA TYR A 17 15.61 -12.61 9.50
C TYR A 17 14.67 -12.23 8.35
N GLN A 18 15.20 -11.80 7.21
CA GLN A 18 14.38 -11.50 6.03
C GLN A 18 13.62 -12.74 5.54
N LEU A 19 14.27 -13.92 5.55
CA LEU A 19 13.60 -15.17 5.21
C LEU A 19 12.49 -15.49 6.23
N LEU A 20 12.77 -15.41 7.53
CA LEU A 20 11.76 -15.69 8.55
C LEU A 20 10.58 -14.72 8.48
N GLN A 21 10.83 -13.45 8.15
CA GLN A 21 9.78 -12.45 7.92
C GLN A 21 8.97 -12.78 6.66
N GLU A 22 9.63 -13.19 5.56
CA GLU A 22 8.97 -13.66 4.33
C GLU A 22 8.01 -14.82 4.63
N LEU A 23 8.45 -15.79 5.43
CA LEU A 23 7.64 -16.95 5.80
C LEU A 23 6.53 -16.62 6.82
N GLY A 24 6.51 -15.40 7.37
CA GLY A 24 5.59 -14.98 8.43
C GLY A 24 5.92 -15.59 9.81
N ALA A 25 7.14 -16.10 9.98
CA ALA A 25 7.62 -16.68 11.23
C ALA A 25 8.02 -15.62 12.26
N VAL A 26 8.45 -14.44 11.81
CA VAL A 26 8.69 -13.27 12.66
C VAL A 26 7.96 -12.03 12.12
N ASP A 27 7.66 -11.08 12.99
CA ASP A 27 7.04 -9.80 12.63
C ASP A 27 8.08 -8.70 12.31
N GLU A 28 7.62 -7.46 12.12
CA GLU A 28 8.49 -6.31 11.82
C GLU A 28 9.42 -5.92 12.98
N ALA A 29 9.07 -6.30 14.22
CA ALA A 29 9.92 -6.10 15.40
C ALA A 29 10.92 -7.26 15.59
N ASN A 30 10.96 -8.23 14.67
CA ASN A 30 11.69 -9.50 14.76
C ASN A 30 11.25 -10.39 15.93
N GLU A 31 10.00 -10.27 16.36
CA GLU A 31 9.40 -11.13 17.38
C GLU A 31 8.76 -12.37 16.74
N LEU A 32 8.81 -13.51 17.44
CA LEU A 32 8.30 -14.77 16.94
C LEU A 32 6.76 -14.75 16.87
N THR A 33 6.19 -15.02 15.70
CA THR A 33 4.73 -15.11 15.54
C THR A 33 4.20 -16.45 16.04
N LYS A 34 2.87 -16.60 16.15
CA LYS A 34 2.24 -17.90 16.42
C LYS A 34 2.64 -18.96 15.38
N LEU A 35 2.68 -18.57 14.12
CA LEU A 35 3.12 -19.42 13.01
C LEU A 35 4.60 -19.78 13.16
N GLY A 36 5.45 -18.82 13.51
CA GLY A 36 6.87 -19.06 13.78
C GLY A 36 7.09 -20.04 14.93
N GLY A 37 6.25 -19.98 15.97
CA GLY A 37 6.26 -20.93 17.08
C GLY A 37 5.86 -22.35 16.69
N GLU A 38 4.96 -22.54 15.73
CA GLU A 38 4.68 -23.87 15.15
C GLU A 38 5.84 -24.33 14.26
N LEU A 39 6.35 -23.45 13.40
CA LEU A 39 7.44 -23.74 12.48
C LEU A 39 8.72 -24.18 13.21
N ALA A 40 9.06 -23.52 14.31
CA ALA A 40 10.26 -23.80 15.11
C ALA A 40 10.26 -25.20 15.77
N LYS A 41 9.09 -25.87 15.84
CA LYS A 41 8.99 -27.24 16.37
C LYS A 41 9.29 -28.32 15.33
N LEU A 42 9.33 -27.94 14.05
CA LEU A 42 9.58 -28.87 12.96
C LEU A 42 11.10 -29.01 12.74
N PRO A 43 11.65 -30.24 12.70
CA PRO A 43 13.07 -30.47 12.44
C PRO A 43 13.37 -30.39 10.93
N LEU A 44 12.96 -29.30 10.28
CA LEU A 44 12.98 -29.11 8.82
C LEU A 44 13.55 -27.76 8.43
N ASP A 45 13.96 -27.62 7.17
CA ASP A 45 14.22 -26.29 6.59
C ASP A 45 12.97 -25.39 6.74
N PRO A 46 13.12 -24.11 7.13
CA PRO A 46 11.98 -23.23 7.35
C PRO A 46 11.03 -23.08 6.16
N ARG A 47 11.53 -23.09 4.92
CA ARG A 47 10.66 -23.00 3.72
C ARG A 47 9.84 -24.27 3.58
N VAL A 48 10.46 -25.44 3.76
CA VAL A 48 9.77 -26.74 3.71
C VAL A 48 8.73 -26.84 4.81
N GLY A 49 9.10 -26.52 6.05
CA GLY A 49 8.16 -26.50 7.17
C GLY A 49 6.99 -25.55 6.92
N ARG A 50 7.24 -24.36 6.36
CA ARG A 50 6.19 -23.39 6.02
C ARG A 50 5.21 -23.92 4.99
N MET A 51 5.70 -24.60 3.94
CA MET A 51 4.85 -25.24 2.92
C MET A 51 3.98 -26.34 3.52
N ILE A 52 4.54 -27.19 4.38
CA ILE A 52 3.81 -28.28 5.05
C ILE A 52 2.73 -27.71 5.99
N LEU A 53 3.04 -26.67 6.76
CA LEU A 53 2.06 -26.00 7.63
C LEU A 53 0.90 -25.41 6.82
N GLU A 54 1.19 -24.75 5.69
CA GLU A 54 0.13 -24.23 4.81
C GLU A 54 -0.70 -25.36 4.20
N ALA A 55 -0.04 -26.44 3.79
CA ALA A 55 -0.68 -27.60 3.18
C ALA A 55 -1.67 -28.30 4.12
N ARG A 56 -1.39 -28.29 5.42
CA ARG A 56 -2.30 -28.77 6.46
C ARG A 56 -3.62 -28.00 6.43
N GLU A 57 -3.56 -26.66 6.44
CA GLU A 57 -4.74 -25.80 6.43
C GLU A 57 -5.51 -25.88 5.10
N ARG A 58 -4.79 -26.09 4.00
CA ARG A 58 -5.36 -26.13 2.64
C ARG A 58 -5.76 -27.53 2.17
N GLN A 59 -5.61 -28.56 3.00
CA GLN A 59 -5.89 -29.96 2.65
C GLN A 59 -5.08 -30.45 1.42
N ALA A 60 -3.80 -30.08 1.35
CA ALA A 60 -2.87 -30.47 0.28
C ALA A 60 -1.62 -31.19 0.80
N LEU A 61 -1.73 -31.80 1.98
CA LEU A 61 -0.60 -32.32 2.74
C LEU A 61 0.05 -33.53 2.06
N ASP A 62 -0.72 -34.47 1.52
CA ASP A 62 -0.24 -35.65 0.78
C ASP A 62 0.65 -35.22 -0.40
N GLU A 63 0.15 -34.28 -1.21
CA GLU A 63 0.84 -33.77 -2.39
C GLU A 63 2.09 -32.95 -2.03
N VAL A 64 2.00 -32.08 -1.02
CA VAL A 64 3.14 -31.23 -0.63
C VAL A 64 4.27 -32.05 -0.02
N LEU A 65 4.00 -33.15 0.70
CA LEU A 65 5.06 -34.04 1.20
C LEU A 65 5.85 -34.69 0.06
N VAL A 66 5.15 -35.11 -1.01
CA VAL A 66 5.78 -35.66 -2.22
C VAL A 66 6.67 -34.61 -2.90
N ILE A 67 6.17 -33.38 -3.06
CA ILE A 67 6.93 -32.32 -3.75
C ILE A 67 8.09 -31.82 -2.88
N ALA A 68 7.86 -31.55 -1.59
CA ALA A 68 8.91 -31.08 -0.68
C ALA A 68 10.07 -32.08 -0.57
N SER A 69 9.76 -33.38 -0.52
CA SER A 69 10.80 -34.42 -0.55
C SER A 69 11.52 -34.47 -1.90
N ALA A 70 10.84 -34.23 -3.02
CA ALA A 70 11.46 -34.16 -4.34
C ALA A 70 12.45 -32.99 -4.46
N LEU A 71 12.06 -31.81 -3.94
CA LEU A 71 12.90 -30.61 -3.95
C LEU A 71 14.12 -30.71 -3.04
N SER A 72 14.11 -31.64 -2.09
CA SER A 72 15.22 -31.87 -1.15
C SER A 72 16.28 -32.83 -1.70
N VAL A 73 16.03 -33.47 -2.84
CA VAL A 73 16.95 -34.43 -3.47
C VAL A 73 17.32 -33.98 -4.88
N GLN A 74 18.39 -34.55 -5.43
CA GLN A 74 18.68 -34.34 -6.84
C GLN A 74 17.56 -34.94 -7.70
N ASP A 75 17.20 -34.26 -8.80
CA ASP A 75 16.16 -34.74 -9.72
C ASP A 75 16.41 -36.19 -10.12
N VAL A 76 15.38 -37.02 -9.97
CA VAL A 76 15.42 -38.46 -10.25
C VAL A 76 15.50 -38.76 -11.74
N ARG A 77 15.12 -37.80 -12.60
CA ARG A 77 15.21 -37.91 -14.06
C ARG A 77 16.66 -37.76 -14.51
N GLU A 78 17.10 -38.68 -15.35
CA GLU A 78 18.44 -38.66 -15.96
C GLU A 78 18.33 -38.13 -17.39
N ARG A 79 19.24 -37.23 -17.78
CA ARG A 79 19.29 -36.67 -19.14
C ARG A 79 20.73 -36.72 -19.69
N PRO A 80 21.25 -37.92 -20.05
CA PRO A 80 22.61 -38.05 -20.57
C PRO A 80 22.81 -37.26 -21.86
N MET A 81 23.98 -36.66 -22.07
CA MET A 81 24.26 -35.84 -23.26
C MET A 81 24.06 -36.60 -24.58
N GLU A 82 24.38 -37.89 -24.61
CA GLU A 82 24.28 -38.74 -25.81
C GLU A 82 22.84 -39.18 -26.13
N ALA A 83 21.92 -39.09 -25.16
CA ALA A 83 20.56 -39.63 -25.26
C ALA A 83 19.48 -38.61 -24.84
N GLN A 84 19.75 -37.31 -25.03
CA GLN A 84 18.86 -36.24 -24.57
C GLN A 84 17.46 -36.34 -25.17
N ALA A 85 17.35 -36.57 -26.47
CA ALA A 85 16.06 -36.65 -27.15
C ALA A 85 15.22 -37.86 -26.69
N GLN A 86 15.86 -39.01 -26.45
CA GLN A 86 15.20 -40.21 -25.95
C GLN A 86 14.75 -40.05 -24.49
N ALA A 87 15.58 -39.41 -23.66
CA ALA A 87 15.22 -39.08 -22.28
C ALA A 87 14.04 -38.12 -22.22
N ASP A 88 14.08 -37.03 -22.99
CA ASP A 88 13.00 -36.05 -23.08
C ASP A 88 11.70 -36.74 -23.50
N GLN A 89 11.73 -37.57 -24.56
CA GLN A 89 10.57 -38.31 -25.02
C GLN A 89 10.01 -39.30 -23.97
N ALA A 90 10.88 -39.93 -23.18
CA ALA A 90 10.46 -40.82 -22.10
C ALA A 90 9.81 -40.06 -20.93
N HIS A 91 10.18 -38.79 -20.73
CA HIS A 91 9.70 -37.96 -19.62
C HIS A 91 8.41 -37.19 -19.94
N VAL A 92 8.06 -36.98 -21.22
CA VAL A 92 6.85 -36.25 -21.67
C VAL A 92 5.57 -36.70 -20.95
N LYS A 93 5.41 -37.99 -20.64
CA LYS A 93 4.25 -38.52 -19.92
C LYS A 93 4.09 -37.99 -18.49
N PHE A 94 5.14 -37.42 -17.91
CA PHE A 94 5.13 -36.81 -16.58
C PHE A 94 4.91 -35.30 -16.64
N ASP A 95 4.93 -34.70 -17.83
CA ASP A 95 4.81 -33.27 -17.97
C ASP A 95 3.39 -32.80 -17.62
N ASP A 96 3.34 -31.61 -17.05
CA ASP A 96 2.11 -30.90 -16.78
C ASP A 96 1.97 -29.69 -17.69
N GLU A 97 0.72 -29.26 -17.90
CA GLU A 97 0.47 -28.09 -18.71
C GLU A 97 1.00 -26.81 -18.07
N LYS A 98 0.96 -26.72 -16.74
CA LYS A 98 1.15 -25.46 -16.02
C LYS A 98 2.14 -25.54 -14.87
N SER A 99 2.48 -26.74 -14.38
CA SER A 99 3.29 -26.89 -13.17
C SER A 99 4.22 -28.10 -13.12
N GLU A 100 5.52 -27.83 -12.99
CA GLU A 100 6.51 -28.88 -12.71
C GLU A 100 6.33 -29.51 -11.32
N PHE A 101 5.66 -28.83 -10.38
CA PHE A 101 5.26 -29.45 -9.10
C PHE A 101 4.24 -30.57 -9.33
N THR A 102 3.23 -30.32 -10.17
CA THR A 102 2.28 -31.36 -10.58
C THR A 102 2.98 -32.47 -11.37
N SER A 103 4.03 -32.16 -12.13
CA SER A 103 4.84 -33.17 -12.81
C SER A 103 5.56 -34.12 -11.84
N TYR A 104 6.01 -33.64 -10.67
CA TYR A 104 6.54 -34.53 -9.62
C TYR A 104 5.44 -35.46 -9.06
N LEU A 105 4.20 -34.97 -8.90
CA LEU A 105 3.08 -35.82 -8.47
C LEU A 105 2.77 -36.93 -9.48
N LYS A 106 2.72 -36.59 -10.78
CA LYS A 106 2.52 -37.56 -11.87
C LYS A 106 3.61 -38.63 -11.88
N LEU A 107 4.87 -38.20 -11.73
CA LEU A 107 6.01 -39.11 -11.65
C LEU A 107 5.93 -40.02 -10.41
N TRP A 108 5.63 -39.46 -9.24
CA TRP A 108 5.46 -40.23 -8.01
C TRP A 108 4.36 -41.27 -8.12
N GLN A 109 3.20 -40.90 -8.64
CA GLN A 109 2.08 -41.81 -8.88
C GLN A 109 2.47 -42.96 -9.83
N TRP A 110 3.19 -42.64 -10.91
CA TRP A 110 3.72 -43.66 -11.82
C TRP A 110 4.72 -44.60 -11.14
N LEU A 111 5.62 -44.07 -10.30
CA LEU A 111 6.60 -44.85 -9.55
C LEU A 111 5.94 -45.83 -8.56
N GLU A 112 4.87 -45.41 -7.90
CA GLU A 112 4.13 -46.27 -6.96
C GLU A 112 3.26 -47.31 -7.69
N THR A 113 2.53 -46.90 -8.73
CA THR A 113 1.67 -47.80 -9.50
C THR A 113 2.51 -48.89 -10.19
N SER A 114 3.63 -48.52 -10.82
CA SER A 114 4.53 -49.46 -11.50
C SER A 114 5.17 -50.49 -10.54
N ARG A 115 5.24 -50.19 -9.24
CA ARG A 115 5.77 -51.12 -8.22
C ARG A 115 4.68 -52.04 -7.66
N GLY A 116 3.44 -51.97 -8.16
CA GLY A 116 2.28 -52.68 -7.62
C GLY A 116 1.64 -52.00 -6.41
N GLY A 117 1.84 -50.69 -6.23
CA GLY A 117 1.01 -49.88 -5.34
C GLY A 117 -0.43 -49.85 -5.85
N LYS A 118 -1.42 -49.93 -4.96
CA LYS A 118 -2.83 -49.80 -5.36
C LYS A 118 -3.05 -48.37 -5.88
N PRO A 119 -3.49 -48.16 -7.14
CA PRO A 119 -3.99 -46.84 -7.53
C PRO A 119 -5.21 -46.49 -6.65
N LYS A 120 -5.40 -45.19 -6.36
CA LYS A 120 -6.57 -44.71 -5.59
C LYS A 120 -7.91 -45.15 -6.24
N ASP A 121 -7.89 -45.54 -7.52
CA ASP A 121 -9.04 -45.99 -8.33
C ASP A 121 -9.21 -47.53 -8.45
N GLY A 122 -8.54 -48.33 -7.61
CA GLY A 122 -8.98 -49.71 -7.31
C GLY A 122 -8.58 -50.85 -8.26
N HIS A 123 -7.89 -50.59 -9.37
CA HIS A 123 -7.36 -51.66 -10.25
C HIS A 123 -5.89 -51.98 -9.93
N ALA A 124 -5.65 -53.10 -9.23
CA ALA A 124 -4.30 -53.55 -8.91
C ALA A 124 -3.65 -54.23 -10.12
N GLU A 125 -2.64 -53.60 -10.71
CA GLU A 125 -1.76 -54.29 -11.67
C GLU A 125 -0.85 -55.29 -10.95
N HIS A 126 -0.40 -56.32 -11.68
CA HIS A 126 0.55 -57.31 -11.16
C HIS A 126 1.84 -56.63 -10.68
N LYS A 127 2.18 -56.85 -9.40
CA LYS A 127 3.41 -56.33 -8.77
C LYS A 127 4.66 -56.79 -9.54
N LEU A 128 5.36 -55.86 -10.20
CA LEU A 128 6.64 -56.15 -10.85
C LEU A 128 7.66 -56.68 -9.84
N SER A 129 8.48 -57.64 -10.25
CA SER A 129 9.68 -58.03 -9.48
C SER A 129 10.63 -56.84 -9.35
N ASN A 130 11.39 -56.75 -8.24
CA ASN A 130 12.36 -55.68 -8.03
C ASN A 130 13.32 -55.50 -9.23
N ARG A 131 13.77 -56.59 -9.85
CA ARG A 131 14.64 -56.53 -11.05
C ARG A 131 13.93 -55.93 -12.27
N GLN A 132 12.65 -56.27 -12.48
CA GLN A 132 11.85 -55.74 -13.57
C GLN A 132 11.54 -54.26 -13.36
N TYR A 133 11.26 -53.87 -12.11
CA TYR A 133 11.06 -52.47 -11.74
C TYR A 133 12.32 -51.63 -11.99
N GLU A 134 13.49 -52.10 -11.56
CA GLU A 134 14.75 -51.39 -11.84
C GLU A 134 15.04 -51.28 -13.34
N ALA A 135 14.75 -52.32 -14.12
CA ALA A 135 14.88 -52.28 -15.58
C ALA A 135 13.92 -51.25 -16.21
N LEU A 136 12.67 -51.18 -15.74
CA LEU A 136 11.68 -50.18 -16.16
C LEU A 136 12.14 -48.76 -15.87
N LEU A 137 12.68 -48.50 -14.66
CA LEU A 137 13.22 -47.18 -14.30
C LEU A 137 14.36 -46.77 -15.24
N ARG A 138 15.32 -47.66 -15.48
CA ARG A 138 16.43 -47.40 -16.41
C ARG A 138 15.96 -47.14 -17.84
N GLN A 139 14.97 -47.90 -18.33
CA GLN A 139 14.40 -47.70 -19.67
C GLN A 139 13.72 -46.33 -19.82
N ASN A 140 13.22 -45.76 -18.73
CA ASN A 140 12.58 -44.44 -18.71
C ASN A 140 13.54 -43.33 -18.26
N TYR A 141 14.86 -43.59 -18.24
CA TYR A 141 15.88 -42.64 -17.79
C TYR A 141 15.59 -42.09 -16.39
N ILE A 142 15.26 -42.98 -15.44
CA ILE A 142 15.03 -42.64 -14.04
C ILE A 142 16.05 -43.33 -13.15
N SER A 143 16.71 -42.54 -12.30
CA SER A 143 17.76 -43.02 -11.41
C SER A 143 17.19 -43.82 -10.23
N VAL A 144 17.48 -45.11 -10.19
CA VAL A 144 17.03 -46.01 -9.11
C VAL A 144 17.49 -45.51 -7.73
N ARG A 145 18.73 -45.00 -7.63
CA ARG A 145 19.29 -44.50 -6.36
C ARG A 145 18.52 -43.29 -5.85
N ARG A 146 18.29 -42.29 -6.72
CA ARG A 146 17.60 -41.05 -6.33
C ARG A 146 16.13 -41.28 -6.03
N VAL A 147 15.47 -42.26 -6.69
CA VAL A 147 14.10 -42.67 -6.33
C VAL A 147 14.03 -43.26 -4.92
N ARG A 148 15.04 -44.05 -4.49
CA ARG A 148 15.10 -44.56 -3.11
C ARG A 148 15.28 -43.41 -2.13
N GLU A 149 16.22 -42.51 -2.40
CA GLU A 149 16.46 -41.32 -1.59
C GLU A 149 15.21 -40.44 -1.46
N TRP A 150 14.50 -40.17 -2.56
CA TRP A 150 13.23 -39.44 -2.55
C TRP A 150 12.19 -40.11 -1.65
N ARG A 151 12.04 -41.44 -1.74
CA ARG A 151 11.13 -42.21 -0.87
C ARG A 151 11.52 -42.17 0.60
N ASP A 152 12.82 -42.21 0.89
CA ASP A 152 13.32 -42.15 2.25
C ASP A 152 13.01 -40.78 2.88
N ILE A 153 13.29 -39.68 2.16
CA ILE A 153 12.93 -38.32 2.61
C ILE A 153 11.42 -38.15 2.75
N HIS A 154 10.62 -38.65 1.79
CA HIS A 154 9.16 -38.62 1.91
C HIS A 154 8.67 -39.35 3.17
N SER A 155 9.24 -40.51 3.48
CA SER A 155 8.89 -41.29 4.67
C SER A 155 9.28 -40.57 5.97
N GLN A 156 10.40 -39.85 5.97
CA GLN A 156 10.81 -39.00 7.09
C GLN A 156 9.81 -37.84 7.29
N LEU A 157 9.46 -37.11 6.23
CA LEU A 157 8.47 -36.02 6.32
C LEU A 157 7.10 -36.53 6.79
N HIS A 158 6.65 -37.66 6.27
CA HIS A 158 5.42 -38.31 6.70
C HIS A 158 5.47 -38.71 8.19
N THR A 159 6.62 -39.18 8.68
CA THR A 159 6.81 -39.50 10.10
C THR A 159 6.68 -38.25 10.97
N VAL A 160 7.32 -37.13 10.59
CA VAL A 160 7.18 -35.84 11.29
C VAL A 160 5.71 -35.40 11.36
N VAL A 161 4.98 -35.50 10.25
CA VAL A 161 3.54 -35.18 10.19
C VAL A 161 2.73 -36.08 11.12
N ALA A 162 3.01 -37.38 11.15
CA ALA A 162 2.33 -38.35 12.01
C ALA A 162 2.61 -38.14 13.50
N GLU A 163 3.86 -37.81 13.87
CA GLU A 163 4.25 -37.48 15.25
C GLU A 163 3.51 -36.26 15.80
N HIS A 164 3.20 -35.29 14.93
CA HIS A 164 2.38 -34.13 15.27
C HIS A 164 0.87 -34.41 15.26
N GLY A 165 0.45 -35.64 14.93
CA GLY A 165 -0.95 -36.05 14.87
C GLY A 165 -1.73 -35.43 13.70
N TRP A 166 -1.03 -34.91 12.69
CA TRP A 166 -1.66 -34.31 11.52
C TRP A 166 -2.18 -35.38 10.57
N LYS A 167 -3.32 -35.10 9.94
CA LYS A 167 -4.00 -36.04 9.03
C LYS A 167 -3.75 -35.62 7.58
N LEU A 168 -3.41 -36.60 6.75
CA LEU A 168 -3.38 -36.41 5.31
C LEU A 168 -4.79 -36.18 4.75
N ASN A 169 -4.87 -35.46 3.65
CA ASN A 169 -6.11 -35.25 2.91
C ASN A 169 -6.64 -36.56 2.31
N THR A 170 -7.96 -36.73 2.35
CA THR A 170 -8.66 -37.90 1.79
C THR A 170 -8.98 -37.75 0.31
N LEU A 171 -9.15 -36.51 -0.15
CA LEU A 171 -9.39 -36.16 -1.55
C LEU A 171 -8.12 -35.52 -2.14
N PRO A 172 -7.84 -35.71 -3.44
CA PRO A 172 -6.75 -35.02 -4.10
C PRO A 172 -6.89 -33.50 -3.98
N ALA A 173 -5.78 -32.82 -3.69
CA ALA A 173 -5.74 -31.37 -3.63
C ALA A 173 -6.07 -30.74 -4.99
N THR A 174 -6.77 -29.61 -4.98
CA THR A 174 -6.91 -28.80 -6.19
C THR A 174 -5.59 -28.14 -6.56
N TYR A 175 -5.47 -27.72 -7.83
CA TYR A 175 -4.30 -26.96 -8.30
C TYR A 175 -4.05 -25.74 -7.41
N GLU A 176 -5.09 -25.00 -7.05
CA GLU A 176 -4.99 -23.81 -6.21
C GLU A 176 -4.51 -24.15 -4.78
N GLN A 177 -5.10 -25.16 -4.13
CA GLN A 177 -4.70 -25.59 -2.78
C GLN A 177 -3.22 -25.96 -2.71
N LEU A 178 -2.75 -26.74 -3.70
CA LEU A 178 -1.35 -27.12 -3.80
C LEU A 178 -0.44 -25.90 -3.99
N HIS A 179 -0.73 -25.04 -4.96
CA HIS A 179 0.17 -23.95 -5.33
C HIS A 179 0.19 -22.82 -4.30
N LEU A 180 -0.92 -22.54 -3.62
CA LEU A 180 -0.93 -21.64 -2.47
C LEU A 180 -0.06 -22.19 -1.32
N SER A 181 -0.06 -23.50 -1.12
CA SER A 181 0.82 -24.15 -0.13
C SER A 181 2.29 -24.01 -0.50
N MET A 182 2.65 -24.29 -1.76
CA MET A 182 4.01 -24.10 -2.27
C MET A 182 4.46 -22.63 -2.21
N LEU A 183 3.59 -21.69 -2.60
CA LEU A 183 3.88 -20.26 -2.57
C LEU A 183 4.29 -19.78 -1.18
N SER A 184 3.71 -20.33 -0.12
CA SER A 184 4.02 -19.91 1.26
C SER A 184 5.49 -20.07 1.65
N GLY A 185 6.21 -21.03 1.07
CA GLY A 185 7.64 -21.21 1.27
C GLY A 185 8.52 -20.59 0.19
N LEU A 186 7.92 -20.11 -0.91
CA LEU A 186 8.61 -19.76 -2.16
C LEU A 186 8.30 -18.34 -2.65
N LEU A 187 7.77 -17.46 -1.80
CA LEU A 187 7.41 -16.08 -2.17
C LEU A 187 8.59 -15.30 -2.78
N GLY A 188 9.82 -15.53 -2.31
CA GLY A 188 11.01 -14.91 -2.90
C GLY A 188 11.33 -15.35 -4.34
N ASN A 189 10.74 -16.45 -4.81
CA ASN A 189 11.01 -17.08 -6.10
C ASN A 189 9.89 -16.82 -7.14
N ILE A 190 9.07 -15.80 -6.93
CA ILE A 190 8.03 -15.41 -7.88
C ILE A 190 8.63 -14.61 -9.06
N GLY A 191 7.96 -14.68 -10.21
CA GLY A 191 8.31 -13.91 -11.39
C GLY A 191 7.08 -13.47 -12.19
N CYS A 192 7.14 -12.24 -12.71
CA CYS A 192 6.17 -11.70 -13.65
C CYS A 192 6.84 -11.48 -15.00
N LYS A 193 6.20 -11.94 -16.08
CA LYS A 193 6.73 -11.85 -17.43
C LYS A 193 6.90 -10.39 -17.83
N HIS A 194 8.10 -10.03 -18.30
CA HIS A 194 8.36 -8.71 -18.85
C HIS A 194 7.54 -8.48 -20.13
N GLU A 195 7.15 -7.24 -20.40
CA GLU A 195 6.23 -6.93 -21.51
C GLU A 195 6.89 -7.10 -22.88
N THR A 196 8.19 -6.81 -22.97
CA THR A 196 8.94 -6.79 -24.25
C THR A 196 10.07 -7.80 -24.32
N GLU A 197 10.58 -8.27 -23.17
CA GLU A 197 11.76 -9.14 -23.12
C GLU A 197 11.31 -10.56 -22.76
N ASP A 198 11.96 -11.59 -23.31
CA ASP A 198 11.69 -12.99 -22.97
C ASP A 198 12.32 -13.39 -21.61
N VAL A 199 12.00 -12.62 -20.57
CA VAL A 199 12.50 -12.77 -19.18
C VAL A 199 11.35 -12.62 -18.19
N TYR A 200 11.55 -13.12 -16.98
CA TYR A 200 10.70 -12.83 -15.83
C TYR A 200 11.41 -11.83 -14.92
N VAL A 201 10.65 -10.86 -14.43
CA VAL A 201 11.07 -9.94 -13.37
C VAL A 201 10.59 -10.52 -12.05
N GLY A 202 11.54 -10.85 -11.17
CA GLY A 202 11.29 -11.40 -9.85
C GLY A 202 11.40 -10.36 -8.73
N ALA A 203 11.38 -10.87 -7.51
CA ALA A 203 11.53 -10.06 -6.30
C ALA A 203 12.79 -9.16 -6.38
N ARG A 204 12.65 -7.90 -5.95
CA ARG A 204 13.73 -6.92 -5.89
C ARG A 204 14.34 -6.60 -7.27
N GLY A 205 13.58 -6.80 -8.35
CA GLY A 205 13.95 -6.41 -9.71
C GLY A 205 14.91 -7.37 -10.41
N ILE A 206 15.19 -8.54 -9.84
CA ILE A 206 16.03 -9.56 -10.49
C ILE A 206 15.36 -9.99 -11.80
N LYS A 207 16.17 -10.21 -12.84
CA LYS A 207 15.71 -10.77 -14.11
C LYS A 207 16.19 -12.21 -14.22
N PHE A 208 15.29 -13.15 -14.52
CA PHE A 208 15.64 -14.54 -14.72
C PHE A 208 14.93 -15.16 -15.92
N HIS A 209 15.53 -16.19 -16.48
CA HIS A 209 14.96 -16.95 -17.58
C HIS A 209 14.38 -18.28 -17.08
N ARG A 210 13.45 -18.85 -17.85
CA ARG A 210 13.06 -20.25 -17.64
C ARG A 210 14.29 -21.14 -17.88
N HIS A 211 14.54 -22.10 -16.99
CA HIS A 211 15.62 -23.07 -17.20
C HIS A 211 15.38 -23.89 -18.49
N PRO A 212 16.42 -24.19 -19.30
CA PRO A 212 16.24 -24.93 -20.55
C PRO A 212 15.66 -26.33 -20.37
N GLY A 213 15.97 -26.97 -19.24
CA GLY A 213 15.40 -28.26 -18.85
C GLY A 213 14.08 -28.18 -18.09
N ALA A 214 13.39 -27.03 -18.13
CA ALA A 214 12.03 -26.92 -17.59
C ALA A 214 11.03 -27.39 -18.64
N HIS A 215 10.26 -28.43 -18.30
CA HIS A 215 9.38 -29.14 -19.21
C HIS A 215 7.91 -28.93 -18.80
N LEU A 216 7.27 -27.99 -19.50
CA LEU A 216 5.82 -27.77 -19.44
C LEU A 216 5.23 -28.06 -20.82
N SER A 217 4.09 -28.73 -20.88
CA SER A 217 3.46 -29.03 -22.17
C SER A 217 2.80 -27.79 -22.82
N LYS A 218 2.60 -26.71 -22.05
CA LYS A 218 2.23 -25.38 -22.53
C LYS A 218 3.24 -24.32 -22.11
N LYS A 219 3.23 -23.17 -22.78
CA LYS A 219 4.08 -22.03 -22.38
C LYS A 219 3.67 -21.57 -20.96
N PRO A 220 4.64 -21.31 -20.06
CA PRO A 220 4.33 -20.78 -18.74
C PRO A 220 3.61 -19.44 -18.83
N GLY A 221 2.72 -19.19 -17.86
CA GLY A 221 1.87 -18.00 -17.81
C GLY A 221 2.64 -16.71 -17.51
N ARG A 222 1.91 -15.59 -17.45
CA ARG A 222 2.50 -14.28 -17.11
C ARG A 222 3.11 -14.28 -15.70
N TRP A 223 2.46 -14.94 -14.74
CA TRP A 223 2.94 -15.07 -13.38
C TRP A 223 3.36 -16.49 -13.10
N ILE A 224 4.54 -16.64 -12.49
CA ILE A 224 5.09 -17.93 -12.11
C ILE A 224 5.69 -17.88 -10.70
N VAL A 225 5.80 -19.05 -10.10
CA VAL A 225 6.70 -19.34 -8.98
C VAL A 225 7.73 -20.38 -9.42
N CYS A 226 8.95 -20.30 -8.89
CA CYS A 226 9.99 -21.29 -9.10
C CYS A 226 10.32 -21.99 -7.77
N ALA A 227 10.70 -23.27 -7.84
CA ALA A 227 11.27 -23.99 -6.71
C ALA A 227 12.59 -23.35 -6.25
N GLU A 228 13.43 -22.97 -7.21
CA GLU A 228 14.73 -22.33 -6.95
C GLU A 228 15.13 -21.40 -8.10
N LEU A 229 15.99 -20.43 -7.77
CA LEU A 229 16.69 -19.57 -8.72
C LEU A 229 18.17 -19.93 -8.70
N VAL A 230 18.71 -20.37 -9.83
CA VAL A 230 20.09 -20.88 -9.93
C VAL A 230 20.86 -20.06 -10.96
N GLU A 231 22.01 -19.54 -10.54
CA GLU A 231 22.92 -18.80 -11.42
C GLU A 231 23.96 -19.74 -12.02
N THR A 232 24.02 -19.79 -13.35
CA THR A 232 25.03 -20.56 -14.10
C THR A 232 25.67 -19.67 -15.17
N ALA A 233 25.19 -19.73 -16.42
CA ALA A 233 25.52 -18.76 -17.46
C ALA A 233 24.64 -17.50 -17.37
N ARG A 234 23.42 -17.67 -16.88
CA ARG A 234 22.44 -16.63 -16.53
C ARG A 234 21.68 -17.09 -15.29
N LEU A 235 20.88 -16.22 -14.71
CA LEU A 235 19.95 -16.59 -13.66
C LEU A 235 18.75 -17.35 -14.27
N PHE A 236 18.53 -18.58 -13.82
CA PHE A 236 17.45 -19.44 -14.28
C PHE A 236 16.52 -19.85 -13.15
N GLY A 237 15.20 -19.81 -13.41
CA GLY A 237 14.20 -20.41 -12.56
C GLY A 237 13.96 -21.88 -12.92
N ARG A 238 14.01 -22.76 -11.92
CA ARG A 238 13.74 -24.20 -12.04
C ARG A 238 12.51 -24.59 -11.22
N GLY A 239 11.81 -25.65 -11.62
CA GLY A 239 10.59 -26.09 -10.94
C GLY A 239 9.50 -25.03 -11.04
N ILE A 240 9.13 -24.68 -12.27
CA ILE A 240 8.24 -23.57 -12.59
C ILE A 240 6.78 -24.03 -12.47
N ALA A 241 5.96 -23.18 -11.87
CA ALA A 241 4.51 -23.31 -11.94
C ALA A 241 3.83 -21.98 -12.22
N ALA A 242 2.79 -22.00 -13.04
CA ALA A 242 1.93 -20.85 -13.27
C ALA A 242 1.08 -20.56 -12.03
N ILE A 243 0.99 -19.28 -11.66
CA ILE A 243 0.22 -18.80 -10.51
C ILE A 243 -0.70 -17.65 -10.90
N GLU A 244 -1.68 -17.34 -10.05
CA GLU A 244 -2.52 -16.16 -10.17
C GLU A 244 -2.04 -15.05 -9.22
N PRO A 245 -2.05 -13.77 -9.63
CA PRO A 245 -1.58 -12.68 -8.78
C PRO A 245 -2.40 -12.53 -7.49
N GLN A 246 -3.68 -12.89 -7.51
CA GLN A 246 -4.56 -12.87 -6.34
C GLN A 246 -4.07 -13.79 -5.22
N TRP A 247 -3.35 -14.86 -5.55
CA TRP A 247 -2.76 -15.78 -4.57
C TRP A 247 -1.66 -15.12 -3.75
N LEU A 248 -0.93 -14.18 -4.35
CA LEU A 248 0.12 -13.42 -3.67
C LEU A 248 -0.48 -12.50 -2.60
N GLU A 249 -1.71 -12.03 -2.78
CA GLU A 249 -2.42 -11.25 -1.76
C GLU A 249 -2.83 -12.11 -0.56
N GLN A 250 -3.18 -13.37 -0.79
CA GLN A 250 -3.57 -14.28 0.29
C GLN A 250 -2.36 -14.72 1.10
N VAL A 251 -1.29 -15.12 0.42
CA VAL A 251 -0.12 -15.75 1.06
C VAL A 251 0.89 -14.70 1.56
N GLY A 252 1.05 -13.59 0.82
CA GLY A 252 2.02 -12.54 1.10
C GLY A 252 1.41 -11.28 1.71
N ALA A 253 0.21 -11.37 2.32
CA ALA A 253 -0.53 -10.22 2.83
C ALA A 253 0.32 -9.30 3.75
N HIS A 254 1.13 -9.90 4.63
CA HIS A 254 2.02 -9.22 5.58
C HIS A 254 3.23 -8.55 4.93
N LEU A 255 3.50 -8.83 3.66
CA LEU A 255 4.62 -8.27 2.89
C LEU A 255 4.18 -7.23 1.86
N LEU A 256 2.85 -7.09 1.66
CA LEU A 256 2.31 -6.14 0.69
C LEU A 256 2.55 -4.71 1.17
N LYS A 257 3.23 -3.93 0.33
CA LYS A 257 3.28 -2.47 0.47
C LYS A 257 2.12 -1.87 -0.30
N LYS A 258 1.14 -1.36 0.44
CA LYS A 258 -0.05 -0.70 -0.08
C LYS A 258 0.15 0.80 -0.08
N GLN A 259 -0.23 1.44 -1.18
CA GLN A 259 -0.18 2.88 -1.35
C GLN A 259 -1.56 3.36 -1.79
N MET A 260 -2.07 4.38 -1.09
CA MET A 260 -3.25 5.13 -1.52
C MET A 260 -2.85 6.16 -2.56
N LEU A 261 -3.61 6.24 -3.63
CA LEU A 261 -3.45 7.16 -4.75
C LEU A 261 -4.76 7.89 -4.94
N ASP A 262 -4.67 9.16 -5.33
CA ASP A 262 -5.81 9.97 -5.79
C ASP A 262 -7.05 9.88 -4.88
N PRO A 263 -6.94 10.22 -3.58
CA PRO A 263 -8.11 10.29 -2.71
C PRO A 263 -8.98 11.47 -3.16
N HIS A 264 -10.27 11.21 -3.45
CA HIS A 264 -11.20 12.21 -3.97
C HIS A 264 -12.66 11.88 -3.61
N TRP A 265 -13.54 12.86 -3.73
CA TRP A 265 -14.98 12.66 -3.57
C TRP A 265 -15.60 12.05 -4.83
N GLU A 266 -16.28 10.91 -4.67
CA GLU A 266 -17.02 10.30 -5.77
C GLU A 266 -18.53 10.53 -5.65
N LYS A 267 -19.05 11.41 -6.52
CA LYS A 267 -20.47 11.78 -6.60
C LYS A 267 -21.41 10.58 -6.53
N LYS A 268 -21.22 9.55 -7.37
CA LYS A 268 -22.19 8.43 -7.48
C LYS A 268 -22.30 7.61 -6.20
N ALA A 269 -21.16 7.38 -5.53
CA ALA A 269 -21.12 6.65 -4.27
C ALA A 269 -21.51 7.54 -3.08
N ALA A 270 -21.36 8.86 -3.22
CA ALA A 270 -21.42 9.83 -2.13
C ALA A 270 -20.46 9.44 -0.98
N GLU A 271 -19.25 9.05 -1.34
CA GLU A 271 -18.17 8.64 -0.42
C GLU A 271 -16.83 9.20 -0.91
N VAL A 272 -15.90 9.41 0.01
CA VAL A 272 -14.50 9.68 -0.34
C VAL A 272 -13.81 8.35 -0.65
N VAL A 273 -13.32 8.24 -1.88
CA VAL A 273 -12.68 7.03 -2.40
C VAL A 273 -11.22 7.31 -2.69
N ALA A 274 -10.41 6.27 -2.60
CA ALA A 274 -9.02 6.30 -3.07
C ALA A 274 -8.76 5.09 -3.95
N LEU A 275 -7.71 5.18 -4.76
CA LEU A 275 -7.19 4.08 -5.56
C LEU A 275 -6.02 3.44 -4.82
N GLU A 276 -6.13 2.14 -4.54
CA GLU A 276 -5.07 1.38 -3.91
C GLU A 276 -4.19 0.69 -4.96
N ARG A 277 -2.88 0.83 -4.77
CA ARG A 277 -1.85 0.05 -5.45
C ARG A 277 -1.11 -0.78 -4.42
N ALA A 278 -0.97 -2.08 -4.66
CA ALA A 278 -0.14 -2.94 -3.84
C ALA A 278 1.06 -3.51 -4.60
N THR A 279 2.18 -3.55 -3.90
CA THR A 279 3.42 -4.14 -4.41
C THR A 279 3.95 -5.20 -3.46
N LEU A 280 4.50 -6.27 -4.03
CA LEU A 280 5.23 -7.31 -3.31
C LEU A 280 6.65 -7.35 -3.88
N TYR A 281 7.65 -7.04 -3.05
CA TYR A 281 9.06 -7.00 -3.47
C TYR A 281 9.34 -6.16 -4.73
N GLY A 282 8.58 -5.08 -4.93
CA GLY A 282 8.69 -4.20 -6.10
C GLY A 282 7.87 -4.64 -7.31
N LEU A 283 7.27 -5.84 -7.30
CA LEU A 283 6.32 -6.27 -8.31
C LEU A 283 4.94 -5.71 -8.00
N VAL A 284 4.27 -5.14 -9.00
CA VAL A 284 2.89 -4.65 -8.87
C VAL A 284 1.94 -5.85 -8.93
N ILE A 285 1.21 -6.09 -7.83
CA ILE A 285 0.26 -7.20 -7.74
C ILE A 285 -1.10 -6.77 -8.28
N TYR A 286 -1.56 -5.61 -7.82
CA TYR A 286 -2.72 -4.92 -8.38
C TYR A 286 -2.50 -3.41 -8.35
N ASN A 287 -3.20 -2.73 -9.24
CA ASN A 287 -3.22 -1.29 -9.37
C ASN A 287 -4.66 -0.83 -9.59
N GLN A 288 -4.98 0.39 -9.17
CA GLN A 288 -6.29 1.01 -9.41
C GLN A 288 -7.47 0.29 -8.71
N ARG A 289 -7.23 -0.32 -7.54
CA ARG A 289 -8.32 -0.93 -6.75
C ARG A 289 -9.03 0.16 -5.96
N ARG A 290 -10.32 0.38 -6.23
CA ARG A 290 -11.12 1.35 -5.47
C ARG A 290 -11.31 0.90 -4.03
N VAL A 291 -11.04 1.78 -3.08
CA VAL A 291 -11.23 1.56 -1.65
C VAL A 291 -11.93 2.77 -1.01
N ASN A 292 -12.71 2.52 0.04
CA ASN A 292 -13.30 3.59 0.84
C ASN A 292 -12.17 4.23 1.68
N TYR A 293 -11.86 5.50 1.39
CA TYR A 293 -10.73 6.19 2.00
C TYR A 293 -10.97 6.53 3.47
N GLY A 294 -12.23 6.75 3.86
CA GLY A 294 -12.61 7.00 5.26
C GLY A 294 -12.27 5.85 6.22
N ARG A 295 -12.12 4.61 5.73
CA ARG A 295 -11.64 3.48 6.53
C ARG A 295 -10.11 3.43 6.69
N VAL A 296 -9.39 4.10 5.81
CA VAL A 296 -7.92 4.10 5.78
C VAL A 296 -7.38 5.31 6.53
N ASP A 297 -7.94 6.48 6.26
CA ASP A 297 -7.56 7.75 6.87
C ASP A 297 -8.83 8.61 7.10
N PRO A 298 -9.49 8.46 8.26
CA PRO A 298 -10.71 9.21 8.56
C PRO A 298 -10.52 10.73 8.54
N ALA A 299 -9.36 11.21 8.98
CA ALA A 299 -9.08 12.65 9.06
C ALA A 299 -8.87 13.24 7.66
N GLY A 300 -8.03 12.60 6.83
CA GLY A 300 -7.84 13.01 5.44
C GLY A 300 -9.13 12.89 4.62
N ALA A 301 -9.92 11.82 4.83
CA ALA A 301 -11.20 11.66 4.17
C ALA A 301 -12.19 12.75 4.56
N ARG A 302 -12.23 13.17 5.83
CA ARG A 302 -13.07 14.28 6.27
C ARG A 302 -12.70 15.60 5.58
N GLU A 303 -11.42 15.91 5.49
CA GLU A 303 -10.98 17.14 4.81
C GLU A 303 -11.46 17.16 3.35
N ILE A 304 -11.23 16.07 2.62
CA ILE A 304 -11.67 15.91 1.22
C ILE A 304 -13.19 15.98 1.13
N PHE A 305 -13.91 15.34 2.05
CA PHE A 305 -15.36 15.38 2.10
C PHE A 305 -15.89 16.82 2.22
N ILE A 306 -15.35 17.61 3.13
CA ILE A 306 -15.80 19.00 3.29
C ILE A 306 -15.43 19.82 2.05
N ARG A 307 -14.18 19.73 1.58
CA ARG A 307 -13.70 20.52 0.43
C ARG A 307 -14.43 20.15 -0.87
N GLU A 308 -14.41 18.89 -1.27
CA GLU A 308 -14.91 18.48 -2.58
C GLU A 308 -16.41 18.19 -2.56
N ALA A 309 -16.94 17.59 -1.49
CA ALA A 309 -18.36 17.28 -1.43
C ALA A 309 -19.18 18.52 -1.04
N LEU A 310 -18.86 19.20 0.06
CA LEU A 310 -19.72 20.26 0.61
C LEU A 310 -19.45 21.63 0.01
N VAL A 311 -18.19 22.07 0.01
CA VAL A 311 -17.80 23.33 -0.62
C VAL A 311 -17.93 23.21 -2.14
N GLY A 312 -17.45 22.10 -2.73
CA GLY A 312 -17.63 21.84 -4.16
C GLY A 312 -19.09 21.81 -4.63
N ALA A 313 -20.05 21.42 -3.79
CA ALA A 313 -21.49 21.45 -4.12
C ALA A 313 -22.06 22.87 -4.33
N LEU A 314 -21.34 23.90 -3.88
CA LEU A 314 -21.72 25.29 -4.06
C LEU A 314 -21.47 25.78 -5.49
N HIS A 315 -20.53 25.14 -6.19
CA HIS A 315 -20.10 25.53 -7.53
C HIS A 315 -20.52 24.50 -8.59
N ASP A 316 -20.43 23.21 -8.25
CA ASP A 316 -20.67 22.10 -9.15
C ASP A 316 -21.75 21.14 -8.64
N ASP A 317 -22.22 20.26 -9.53
CA ASP A 317 -23.13 19.18 -9.17
C ASP A 317 -22.34 17.96 -8.65
N THR A 318 -21.85 18.04 -7.42
CA THR A 318 -21.01 17.01 -6.78
C THR A 318 -21.81 15.93 -6.05
N TRP A 319 -23.14 16.04 -5.93
CA TRP A 319 -23.99 15.09 -5.18
C TRP A 319 -25.01 14.36 -6.06
N PRO A 320 -25.42 13.13 -5.70
CA PRO A 320 -26.57 12.49 -6.32
C PRO A 320 -27.84 13.30 -6.10
N ALA A 321 -28.72 13.35 -7.11
CA ALA A 321 -29.99 14.08 -7.02
C ALA A 321 -30.86 13.64 -5.83
N GLU A 322 -30.85 12.35 -5.49
CA GLU A 322 -31.55 11.83 -4.32
C GLU A 322 -31.01 12.40 -3.01
N SER A 323 -29.70 12.55 -2.86
CA SER A 323 -29.08 13.13 -1.67
C SER A 323 -29.40 14.61 -1.53
N VAL A 324 -29.39 15.37 -2.64
CA VAL A 324 -29.77 16.79 -2.65
C VAL A 324 -31.19 16.99 -2.11
N SER A 325 -32.13 16.09 -2.43
CA SER A 325 -33.50 16.14 -1.91
C SER A 325 -33.58 15.92 -0.39
N ARG A 326 -32.64 15.14 0.16
CA ARG A 326 -32.55 14.83 1.60
C ARG A 326 -31.74 15.88 2.38
N LEU A 327 -30.93 16.67 1.68
CA LEU A 327 -30.03 17.70 2.23
C LEU A 327 -30.41 19.08 1.65
N PRO A 328 -31.57 19.65 2.04
CA PRO A 328 -32.10 20.87 1.43
C PRO A 328 -31.20 22.10 1.60
N PHE A 329 -30.28 22.11 2.57
CA PHE A 329 -29.31 23.19 2.74
C PHE A 329 -28.37 23.32 1.54
N LEU A 330 -28.01 22.22 0.85
CA LEU A 330 -27.11 22.27 -0.32
C LEU A 330 -27.71 23.14 -1.43
N GLY A 331 -28.99 22.93 -1.76
CA GLY A 331 -29.69 23.73 -2.76
C GLY A 331 -29.89 25.19 -2.32
N ALA A 332 -30.14 25.42 -1.03
CA ALA A 332 -30.27 26.77 -0.49
C ALA A 332 -28.94 27.54 -0.55
N ASN A 333 -27.85 26.93 -0.13
CA ASN A 333 -26.51 27.51 -0.11
C ASN A 333 -26.01 27.80 -1.53
N ARG A 334 -26.17 26.86 -2.46
CA ARG A 334 -25.82 27.08 -3.89
C ARG A 334 -26.57 28.28 -4.49
N LYS A 335 -27.87 28.39 -4.20
CA LYS A 335 -28.67 29.54 -4.65
C LYS A 335 -28.18 30.85 -4.05
N LEU A 336 -27.79 30.84 -2.78
CA LEU A 336 -27.28 32.02 -2.09
C LEU A 336 -25.93 32.48 -2.65
N ILE A 337 -24.99 31.55 -2.89
CA ILE A 337 -23.70 31.82 -3.54
C ILE A 337 -23.91 32.50 -4.91
N ALA A 338 -24.78 31.93 -5.75
CA ALA A 338 -25.10 32.51 -7.06
C ALA A 338 -25.67 33.95 -6.95
N GLN A 339 -26.49 34.23 -5.93
CA GLN A 339 -27.01 35.59 -5.68
C GLN A 339 -25.92 36.57 -5.25
N VAL A 340 -24.96 36.12 -4.44
CA VAL A 340 -23.83 36.96 -4.00
C VAL A 340 -22.90 37.26 -5.18
N GLN A 341 -22.60 36.26 -6.01
CA GLN A 341 -21.82 36.43 -7.26
C GLN A 341 -22.51 37.40 -8.23
N GLU A 342 -23.83 37.34 -8.37
CA GLU A 342 -24.58 38.30 -9.21
C GLU A 342 -24.45 39.74 -8.69
N LEU A 343 -24.38 39.94 -7.37
CA LEU A 343 -24.14 41.24 -6.75
C LEU A 343 -22.72 41.74 -6.98
N GLU A 344 -21.71 40.86 -6.97
CA GLU A 344 -20.32 41.18 -7.33
C GLU A 344 -20.23 41.72 -8.76
N HIS A 345 -20.84 40.99 -9.70
CA HIS A 345 -20.87 41.39 -11.12
C HIS A 345 -21.57 42.75 -11.32
N LYS A 346 -22.69 42.99 -10.64
CA LYS A 346 -23.43 44.27 -10.72
C LYS A 346 -22.67 45.43 -10.08
N SER A 347 -21.99 45.18 -8.97
CA SER A 347 -21.23 46.21 -8.23
C SER A 347 -19.80 46.41 -8.76
N ARG A 348 -19.34 45.56 -9.68
CA ARG A 348 -17.96 45.50 -10.22
C ARG A 348 -16.90 45.41 -9.13
N ARG A 349 -17.23 44.77 -8.00
CA ARG A 349 -16.30 44.47 -6.91
C ARG A 349 -16.18 42.96 -6.81
N GLN A 350 -14.99 42.42 -7.12
CA GLN A 350 -14.69 40.99 -7.12
C GLN A 350 -14.36 40.41 -5.72
N ASP A 351 -14.49 41.22 -4.66
CA ASP A 351 -14.09 40.89 -3.29
C ASP A 351 -15.26 40.85 -2.30
N VAL A 352 -16.47 40.50 -2.74
CA VAL A 352 -17.64 40.45 -1.84
C VAL A 352 -17.84 39.06 -1.28
N LEU A 353 -17.57 38.00 -2.05
CA LEU A 353 -17.71 36.61 -1.64
C LEU A 353 -16.51 36.15 -0.79
N VAL A 354 -16.79 35.48 0.32
CA VAL A 354 -15.76 34.80 1.12
C VAL A 354 -15.10 33.66 0.33
N ASP A 355 -13.83 33.37 0.61
CA ASP A 355 -13.14 32.26 -0.04
C ASP A 355 -13.69 30.90 0.42
N ASP A 356 -13.35 29.86 -0.35
CA ASP A 356 -13.73 28.48 -0.07
C ASP A 356 -13.16 27.97 1.27
N GLU A 357 -12.09 28.59 1.81
CA GLU A 357 -11.48 28.20 3.08
C GLU A 357 -12.34 28.64 4.28
N LEU A 358 -12.93 29.83 4.23
CA LEU A 358 -13.90 30.28 5.23
C LEU A 358 -15.16 29.43 5.22
N ILE A 359 -15.63 29.01 4.04
CA ILE A 359 -16.77 28.10 3.89
C ILE A 359 -16.42 26.71 4.43
N TYR A 360 -15.20 26.23 4.15
CA TYR A 360 -14.68 25.00 4.75
C TYR A 360 -14.72 25.07 6.28
N ALA A 361 -14.18 26.14 6.87
CA ALA A 361 -14.14 26.32 8.32
C ALA A 361 -15.55 26.37 8.94
N PHE A 362 -16.51 27.00 8.25
CA PHE A 362 -17.92 26.98 8.66
C PHE A 362 -18.46 25.55 8.76
N TYR A 363 -18.27 24.73 7.72
CA TYR A 363 -18.76 23.35 7.74
C TYR A 363 -18.00 22.50 8.77
N ASP A 364 -16.68 22.64 8.86
CA ASP A 364 -15.87 21.87 9.80
C ASP A 364 -16.25 22.14 11.26
N SER A 365 -16.55 23.40 11.59
CA SER A 365 -16.98 23.79 12.95
C SER A 365 -18.35 23.21 13.36
N GLN A 366 -19.21 22.86 12.41
CA GLN A 366 -20.57 22.36 12.67
C GLN A 366 -20.69 20.84 12.57
N LEU A 367 -19.87 20.21 11.73
CA LEU A 367 -19.93 18.77 11.48
C LEU A 367 -19.21 17.99 12.59
N PRO A 368 -19.81 16.94 13.16
CA PRO A 368 -19.10 15.97 13.99
C PRO A 368 -17.87 15.39 13.28
N ALA A 369 -16.82 15.08 14.05
CA ALA A 369 -15.52 14.66 13.52
C ALA A 369 -15.54 13.32 12.76
N ASP A 370 -16.54 12.48 13.00
CA ASP A 370 -16.71 11.15 12.39
C ASP A 370 -17.46 11.17 11.05
N ILE A 371 -18.00 12.32 10.63
CA ILE A 371 -18.72 12.43 9.36
C ILE A 371 -17.74 12.71 8.22
N CYS A 372 -17.62 11.73 7.31
CA CYS A 372 -16.81 11.84 6.09
C CYS A 372 -17.48 11.24 4.84
N SER A 373 -18.74 10.83 4.95
CA SER A 373 -19.53 10.29 3.83
C SER A 373 -20.93 10.90 3.75
N GLY A 374 -21.54 10.80 2.57
CA GLY A 374 -22.91 11.26 2.36
C GLY A 374 -23.94 10.49 3.18
N ARG A 375 -23.74 9.18 3.39
CA ARG A 375 -24.66 8.36 4.20
C ARG A 375 -24.62 8.74 5.68
N GLU A 376 -23.43 9.05 6.21
CA GLU A 376 -23.27 9.55 7.58
C GLU A 376 -23.90 10.93 7.73
N LEU A 377 -23.61 11.84 6.81
CA LEU A 377 -24.17 13.19 6.80
C LEU A 377 -25.70 13.16 6.75
N GLU A 378 -26.30 12.42 5.81
CA GLU A 378 -27.76 12.32 5.67
C GLU A 378 -28.42 11.79 6.94
N ARG A 379 -27.79 10.79 7.58
CA ARG A 379 -28.31 10.22 8.83
C ARG A 379 -28.26 11.24 9.95
N TRP A 380 -27.10 11.84 10.20
CA TRP A 380 -26.91 12.83 11.26
C TRP A 380 -27.81 14.06 11.03
N TYR A 381 -27.79 14.63 9.82
CA TYR A 381 -28.55 15.83 9.47
C TYR A 381 -30.05 15.65 9.71
N ARG A 382 -30.62 14.50 9.36
CA ARG A 382 -32.06 14.20 9.54
C ARG A 382 -32.51 14.32 10.99
N HIS A 383 -31.63 13.99 11.95
CA HIS A 383 -31.93 14.07 13.37
C HIS A 383 -31.71 15.50 13.88
N THR A 384 -30.53 16.07 13.62
CA THR A 384 -30.11 17.36 14.18
C THR A 384 -30.91 18.55 13.64
N VAL A 385 -31.33 18.51 12.37
CA VAL A 385 -32.11 19.62 11.76
C VAL A 385 -33.47 19.84 12.42
N ARG A 386 -34.02 18.83 13.10
CA ARG A 386 -35.30 18.96 13.83
C ARG A 386 -35.18 19.92 15.02
N GLU A 387 -34.01 19.97 15.62
CA GLU A 387 -33.69 20.84 16.74
C GLU A 387 -33.07 22.17 16.27
N GLN A 388 -32.33 22.13 15.15
CA GLN A 388 -31.65 23.28 14.56
C GLN A 388 -32.07 23.48 13.09
N PRO A 389 -33.17 24.20 12.81
CA PRO A 389 -33.72 24.34 11.45
C PRO A 389 -32.80 25.05 10.43
N GLN A 390 -31.81 25.80 10.91
CA GLN A 390 -30.83 26.53 10.08
C GLN A 390 -29.47 25.81 10.00
N LEU A 391 -29.38 24.56 10.48
CA LEU A 391 -28.14 23.79 10.47
C LEU A 391 -27.50 23.72 9.07
N LEU A 392 -26.20 23.99 8.99
CA LEU A 392 -25.39 24.03 7.76
C LEU A 392 -25.90 25.00 6.67
N ARG A 393 -26.83 25.91 6.97
CA ARG A 393 -27.26 26.94 6.02
C ARG A 393 -26.37 28.17 6.14
N LEU A 394 -25.75 28.54 5.03
CA LEU A 394 -24.99 29.78 4.94
C LEU A 394 -25.93 30.97 4.93
N THR A 395 -25.52 32.05 5.58
CA THR A 395 -26.22 33.34 5.54
C THR A 395 -25.52 34.32 4.61
N ARG A 396 -26.26 35.34 4.14
CA ARG A 396 -25.68 36.39 3.29
C ARG A 396 -24.56 37.14 4.02
N GLU A 397 -24.70 37.35 5.33
CA GLU A 397 -23.70 38.03 6.16
C GLU A 397 -22.42 37.23 6.29
N GLU A 398 -22.51 35.90 6.49
CA GLU A 398 -21.34 35.01 6.53
C GLU A 398 -20.62 34.91 5.17
N LEU A 399 -21.38 35.06 4.07
CA LEU A 399 -20.84 34.99 2.71
C LEU A 399 -20.33 36.33 2.16
N MET A 400 -20.80 37.45 2.71
CA MET A 400 -20.38 38.79 2.30
C MET A 400 -19.24 39.27 3.20
N ARG A 401 -18.13 39.75 2.60
CA ARG A 401 -16.97 40.29 3.34
C ARG A 401 -17.22 41.62 4.10
N HIS A 402 -18.44 41.92 4.57
CA HIS A 402 -18.74 43.15 5.32
C HIS A 402 -19.32 42.87 6.71
N GLU A 403 -18.52 43.23 7.72
CA GLU A 403 -18.77 43.25 9.18
C GLU A 403 -18.62 41.93 9.98
N ALA A 404 -17.70 41.05 9.56
CA ALA A 404 -16.95 40.22 10.52
C ALA A 404 -15.84 41.08 11.20
N ALA A 405 -16.25 42.10 11.96
CA ALA A 405 -15.34 43.11 12.52
C ALA A 405 -14.50 42.62 13.72
N GLY A 406 -14.77 41.43 14.26
CA GLY A 406 -14.03 40.94 15.43
C GLY A 406 -12.67 40.33 15.09
N ILE A 407 -12.66 39.30 14.22
CA ILE A 407 -11.56 38.33 14.16
C ILE A 407 -10.86 38.36 12.79
N THR A 408 -11.61 38.28 11.68
CA THR A 408 -11.04 38.29 10.31
C THR A 408 -10.55 39.67 9.88
N THR A 409 -11.21 40.75 10.31
CA THR A 409 -10.75 42.13 10.01
C THR A 409 -9.43 42.47 10.71
N GLN A 410 -9.17 41.89 11.89
CA GLN A 410 -7.90 42.06 12.58
C GLN A 410 -6.78 41.24 11.91
N ALA A 411 -7.10 40.04 11.43
CA ALA A 411 -6.16 39.18 10.73
C ALA A 411 -5.78 39.73 9.34
N PHE A 412 -6.74 40.28 8.60
CA PHE A 412 -6.57 40.82 7.25
C PHE A 412 -7.17 42.23 7.13
N PRO A 413 -6.49 43.26 7.69
CA PRO A 413 -7.01 44.61 7.74
C PRO A 413 -7.05 45.25 6.35
N LYS A 414 -8.09 46.05 6.07
CA LYS A 414 -8.20 46.84 4.83
C LYS A 414 -7.18 47.99 4.77
N VAL A 415 -6.60 48.35 5.92
CA VAL A 415 -5.60 49.42 6.06
C VAL A 415 -4.43 48.94 6.89
N ILE A 416 -3.22 49.32 6.49
CA ILE A 416 -1.99 49.06 7.22
C ILE A 416 -1.33 50.39 7.51
N LYS A 417 -1.02 50.64 8.79
CA LYS A 417 -0.25 51.83 9.19
C LYS A 417 1.19 51.71 8.74
N LEU A 418 1.59 52.54 7.79
CA LEU A 418 2.97 52.72 7.34
C LEU A 418 3.32 54.21 7.44
N GLY A 419 4.48 54.54 8.03
CA GLY A 419 4.86 55.95 8.23
C GLY A 419 3.84 56.77 9.04
N GLY A 420 3.09 56.11 9.95
CA GLY A 420 2.04 56.76 10.75
C GLY A 420 0.73 57.05 10.02
N VAL A 421 0.59 56.66 8.74
CA VAL A 421 -0.59 56.89 7.90
C VAL A 421 -1.26 55.56 7.55
N ASP A 422 -2.59 55.56 7.51
CA ASP A 422 -3.36 54.40 7.05
C ASP A 422 -3.22 54.24 5.53
N CYS A 423 -2.50 53.21 5.09
CA CYS A 423 -2.34 52.85 3.68
C CYS A 423 -3.30 51.73 3.30
N ALA A 424 -3.94 51.83 2.14
CA ALA A 424 -4.89 50.82 1.68
C ALA A 424 -4.19 49.51 1.32
N ALA A 425 -4.71 48.39 1.82
CA ALA A 425 -4.20 47.04 1.55
C ALA A 425 -5.18 46.26 0.66
N THR A 426 -4.64 45.56 -0.33
CA THR A 426 -5.36 44.65 -1.24
C THR A 426 -4.70 43.28 -1.20
N TYR A 427 -5.52 42.23 -1.22
CA TYR A 427 -5.07 40.85 -1.09
C TYR A 427 -5.46 40.07 -2.35
N LEU A 428 -4.54 39.26 -2.86
CA LEU A 428 -4.76 38.36 -3.98
C LEU A 428 -4.15 37.01 -3.63
N HIS A 429 -4.82 35.90 -3.96
CA HIS A 429 -4.25 34.57 -3.84
C HIS A 429 -4.32 33.86 -5.19
N GLU A 430 -3.32 34.14 -6.02
CA GLU A 430 -3.23 33.62 -7.38
C GLU A 430 -1.75 33.35 -7.72
N PRO A 431 -1.26 32.12 -7.47
CA PRO A 431 0.13 31.78 -7.70
C PRO A 431 0.58 32.07 -9.14
N GLY A 432 1.54 32.99 -9.28
CA GLY A 432 2.07 33.41 -10.59
C GLY A 432 1.62 34.81 -11.02
N ASP A 433 0.62 35.41 -10.37
CA ASP A 433 0.31 36.83 -10.56
C ASP A 433 1.35 37.71 -9.83
N PRO A 434 1.84 38.81 -10.43
CA PRO A 434 2.81 39.71 -9.79
C PRO A 434 2.29 40.41 -8.52
N LYS A 435 0.98 40.39 -8.27
CA LYS A 435 0.33 40.95 -7.07
C LYS A 435 -0.11 39.89 -6.08
N ASP A 436 0.20 38.61 -6.32
CA ASP A 436 -0.08 37.52 -5.39
C ASP A 436 0.43 37.85 -3.98
N GLY A 437 -0.41 37.62 -2.98
CA GLY A 437 -0.20 37.99 -1.59
C GLY A 437 -0.81 39.35 -1.20
N LEU A 438 -0.02 40.17 -0.51
CA LEU A 438 -0.42 41.45 0.06
C LEU A 438 0.22 42.62 -0.71
N THR A 439 -0.61 43.47 -1.31
CA THR A 439 -0.19 44.71 -1.94
C THR A 439 -0.68 45.91 -1.13
N VAL A 440 0.20 46.86 -0.83
CA VAL A 440 -0.13 48.09 -0.09
C VAL A 440 0.06 49.31 -0.98
N THR A 441 -0.98 50.14 -1.10
CA THR A 441 -0.91 51.41 -1.83
C THR A 441 -0.43 52.51 -0.89
N VAL A 442 0.80 52.97 -1.10
CA VAL A 442 1.44 54.00 -0.28
C VAL A 442 1.30 55.38 -0.93
N PRO A 443 0.73 56.38 -0.25
CA PRO A 443 0.72 57.76 -0.76
C PRO A 443 2.14 58.32 -0.89
N LEU A 444 2.40 59.06 -1.97
CA LEU A 444 3.75 59.52 -2.32
C LEU A 444 4.44 60.32 -1.19
N PHE A 445 3.69 61.11 -0.42
CA PHE A 445 4.23 61.90 0.69
C PHE A 445 4.67 61.07 1.91
N VAL A 446 4.19 59.83 2.03
CA VAL A 446 4.52 58.88 3.11
C VAL A 446 5.65 57.94 2.70
N LEU A 447 5.95 57.81 1.40
CA LEU A 447 6.89 56.81 0.86
C LEU A 447 8.23 56.80 1.59
N ASN A 448 8.80 57.99 1.87
CA ASN A 448 10.09 58.12 2.55
C ASN A 448 10.05 57.80 4.07
N GLN A 449 8.87 57.62 4.63
CA GLN A 449 8.64 57.29 6.04
C GLN A 449 8.31 55.80 6.25
N VAL A 450 8.12 55.04 5.17
CA VAL A 450 7.87 53.59 5.24
C VAL A 450 9.17 52.89 5.62
N GLN A 451 9.13 52.14 6.72
CA GLN A 451 10.25 51.33 7.18
C GLN A 451 10.12 49.90 6.64
N GLU A 452 11.22 49.35 6.15
CA GLU A 452 11.29 47.98 5.64
C GLU A 452 10.95 46.96 6.74
N ASP A 453 11.49 47.17 7.95
CA ASP A 453 11.22 46.36 9.14
C ASP A 453 9.71 46.16 9.36
N ARG A 454 8.90 47.23 9.23
CA ARG A 454 7.44 47.13 9.39
C ARG A 454 6.82 46.23 8.33
N CYS A 455 7.29 46.30 7.10
CA CYS A 455 6.78 45.50 5.99
C CYS A 455 7.10 44.00 6.17
N GLU A 456 8.13 43.64 6.95
CA GLU A 456 8.44 42.25 7.24
C GLU A 456 7.31 41.52 7.98
N TRP A 457 6.53 42.24 8.80
CA TRP A 457 5.50 41.61 9.63
C TRP A 457 4.23 41.24 8.85
N LEU A 458 4.08 41.70 7.60
CA LEU A 458 2.86 41.56 6.82
C LEU A 458 1.62 42.01 7.64
N VAL A 459 0.61 41.14 7.70
CA VAL A 459 -0.59 41.24 8.53
C VAL A 459 -0.76 40.00 9.41
N PRO A 460 -1.51 40.07 10.52
CA PRO A 460 -1.54 38.97 11.49
C PRO A 460 -1.97 37.62 10.88
N GLY A 461 -2.90 37.64 9.93
CA GLY A 461 -3.39 36.44 9.24
C GLY A 461 -2.34 35.73 8.37
N MET A 462 -1.28 36.41 7.97
CA MET A 462 -0.19 35.85 7.15
C MET A 462 1.09 35.58 7.95
N LEU A 463 1.12 35.97 9.23
CA LEU A 463 2.34 35.91 10.03
C LEU A 463 2.76 34.47 10.32
N LYS A 464 1.81 33.57 10.61
CA LYS A 464 2.08 32.14 10.87
C LYS A 464 2.85 31.50 9.71
N ASP A 465 2.36 31.67 8.49
CA ASP A 465 2.97 31.04 7.31
C ASP A 465 4.34 31.62 6.99
N LYS A 466 4.51 32.94 7.18
CA LYS A 466 5.82 33.58 7.06
C LYS A 466 6.81 33.04 8.09
N ILE A 467 6.42 32.95 9.37
CA ILE A 467 7.27 32.38 10.42
C ILE A 467 7.60 30.93 10.08
N GLN A 468 6.62 30.12 9.68
CA GLN A 468 6.87 28.73 9.30
C GLN A 468 7.87 28.61 8.15
N ALA A 469 7.79 29.49 7.14
CA ALA A 469 8.76 29.54 6.03
C ALA A 469 10.17 29.91 6.52
N LEU A 470 10.29 30.88 7.43
CA LEU A 470 11.55 31.25 8.07
C LEU A 470 12.12 30.10 8.93
N LEU A 471 11.28 29.39 9.69
CA LEU A 471 11.72 28.22 10.45
C LEU A 471 12.21 27.09 9.54
N LYS A 472 11.58 26.91 8.37
CA LYS A 472 12.03 25.94 7.36
C LYS A 472 13.38 26.30 6.76
N SER A 473 13.72 27.60 6.63
CA SER A 473 15.01 28.05 6.09
C SER A 473 16.19 27.87 7.06
N LEU A 474 15.93 27.59 8.34
CA LEU A 474 16.98 27.32 9.33
C LEU A 474 17.77 26.03 9.04
N PRO A 475 19.08 25.99 9.38
CA PRO A 475 19.87 24.76 9.35
C PRO A 475 19.28 23.66 10.25
N GLN A 476 19.59 22.40 9.95
CA GLN A 476 18.99 21.22 10.61
C GLN A 476 19.09 21.24 12.14
N LYS A 477 20.25 21.64 12.70
CA LYS A 477 20.51 21.62 14.14
C LYS A 477 19.57 22.54 14.95
N PRO A 478 19.46 23.86 14.67
CA PRO A 478 18.51 24.72 15.36
C PRO A 478 17.06 24.36 15.02
N ARG A 479 16.76 24.00 13.76
CA ARG A 479 15.40 23.66 13.33
C ARG A 479 14.80 22.48 14.08
N ALA A 480 15.60 21.48 14.44
CA ALA A 480 15.14 20.29 15.17
C ALA A 480 14.49 20.61 16.53
N ARG A 481 14.87 21.72 17.18
CA ARG A 481 14.31 22.15 18.47
C ARG A 481 12.91 22.75 18.37
N LEU A 482 12.49 23.07 17.14
CA LEU A 482 11.23 23.77 16.84
C LEU A 482 10.23 22.84 16.13
N VAL A 483 10.52 21.54 16.02
CA VAL A 483 9.62 20.54 15.45
C VAL A 483 8.62 20.09 16.52
N PRO A 484 7.30 20.07 16.26
CA PRO A 484 6.63 20.31 14.97
C PRO A 484 6.63 21.80 14.54
N LEU A 485 7.10 22.07 13.33
CA LEU A 485 7.23 23.45 12.82
C LEU A 485 5.89 24.20 12.74
N PRO A 486 4.77 23.58 12.32
CA PRO A 486 3.48 24.26 12.29
C PRO A 486 3.02 24.73 13.68
N GLU A 487 3.19 23.89 14.70
CA GLU A 487 2.83 24.22 16.08
C GLU A 487 3.71 25.32 16.67
N SER A 488 5.03 25.26 16.43
CA SER A 488 5.96 26.30 16.87
C SER A 488 5.69 27.63 16.19
N ALA A 489 5.40 27.62 14.88
CA ALA A 489 5.03 28.82 14.13
C ALA A 489 3.71 29.42 14.65
N GLU A 490 2.73 28.60 14.98
CA GLU A 490 1.45 29.06 15.54
C GLU A 490 1.62 29.72 16.91
N LYS A 491 2.40 29.11 17.81
CA LYS A 491 2.72 29.69 19.13
C LYS A 491 3.46 31.03 19.01
N LEU A 492 4.47 31.10 18.15
CA LEU A 492 5.24 32.33 17.93
C LEU A 492 4.40 33.42 17.28
N ALA A 493 3.55 33.08 16.30
CA ALA A 493 2.63 34.03 15.68
C ALA A 493 1.64 34.59 16.71
N ALA A 494 1.01 33.74 17.52
CA ALA A 494 0.08 34.18 18.55
C ALA A 494 0.73 35.13 19.57
N LEU A 495 1.97 34.86 19.98
CA LEU A 495 2.74 35.71 20.89
C LEU A 495 3.08 37.06 20.27
N LEU A 496 3.56 37.06 19.02
CA LEU A 496 4.00 38.26 18.30
C LEU A 496 2.84 39.11 17.77
N SER A 497 1.63 38.56 17.69
CA SER A 497 0.41 39.31 17.36
C SER A 497 -0.21 40.06 18.55
N THR A 498 0.39 40.00 19.74
CA THR A 498 -0.06 40.80 20.90
C THR A 498 0.18 42.31 20.68
N PRO A 499 -0.72 43.19 21.16
CA PRO A 499 -0.60 44.65 20.95
C PRO A 499 0.74 45.24 21.40
N GLU A 500 1.35 44.68 22.44
CA GLU A 500 2.60 45.16 23.02
C GLU A 500 3.84 44.80 22.18
N ARG A 501 3.71 43.83 21.26
CA ARG A 501 4.84 43.27 20.49
C ARG A 501 4.68 43.42 18.99
N TRP A 502 3.44 43.60 18.53
CA TRP A 502 3.12 43.67 17.12
C TRP A 502 3.92 44.76 16.40
N ALA A 503 4.61 44.37 15.33
CA ALA A 503 5.27 45.26 14.39
C ALA A 503 6.31 46.20 15.02
N GLN A 504 7.01 45.74 16.06
CA GLN A 504 8.11 46.47 16.70
C GLN A 504 9.47 45.95 16.22
N GLY A 505 10.20 46.78 15.47
CA GLY A 505 11.50 46.41 14.89
C GLY A 505 11.40 45.36 13.79
N ALA A 506 12.54 44.76 13.44
CA ALA A 506 12.61 43.69 12.45
C ALA A 506 11.97 42.40 12.98
N LEU A 507 11.23 41.68 12.12
CA LEU A 507 10.55 40.43 12.51
C LEU A 507 11.57 39.36 12.91
N THR A 508 12.71 39.33 12.23
CA THR A 508 13.77 38.36 12.48
C THR A 508 14.42 38.55 13.85
N ASP A 509 14.61 39.79 14.32
CA ASP A 509 15.14 40.09 15.65
C ASP A 509 14.15 39.75 16.76
N ALA A 510 12.86 40.02 16.54
CA ALA A 510 11.79 39.63 17.45
C ALA A 510 11.75 38.10 17.62
N LEU A 511 11.82 37.35 16.51
CA LEU A 511 11.89 35.89 16.53
C LEU A 511 13.18 35.38 17.20
N LEU A 512 14.32 36.03 16.95
CA LEU A 512 15.60 35.64 17.54
C LEU A 512 15.59 35.78 19.06
N THR A 513 14.89 36.78 19.59
CA THR A 513 14.75 37.02 21.03
C THR A 513 13.96 35.91 21.72
N GLU A 514 12.95 35.35 21.05
CA GLU A 514 12.11 34.27 21.59
C GLU A 514 12.74 32.87 21.51
N VAL A 515 13.70 32.68 20.60
CA VAL A 515 14.35 31.39 20.34
C VAL A 515 15.71 31.26 21.04
N ARG A 516 16.27 32.37 21.54
CA ARG A 516 17.47 32.41 22.40
C ARG A 516 17.11 32.07 23.84
#